data_AF-A0A849III0-F1
#
_entry.id   AF-A0A849III0-F1
#
_cell.length_a   1.000
_cell.length_b   1.000
_cell.length_c   1.000
_cell.angle_alpha   90.00
_cell.angle_beta   90.00
_cell.angle_gamma   90.00
#
_symmetry.space_group_name_H-M   'P 1'
#
loop_
_entity.id
_entity.type
_entity.pdbx_description
1 polymer ?
#
loop_
_entity_poly.entity_id
_entity_poly.type
_entity_poly.pdbx_seq_one_letter_code
_entity_poly.pdbx_strand_id
1 'polypeptide(L)'
;MFTWSQLLIAGVVAVAFYATELVVFLFASAKKVEPDNRAVEGLREEVFELKSQLAQLQKELERMKEDNNTPAPYAQAIRMVRQGIGPAEIAVACGISKGEAELIASLHKTKN
;
A
#
# COMPACT_ATOMS: atom_id res chain seq x y z
N MET A 1 -37.34 68.68 12.79
CA MET A 1 -35.97 68.47 13.31
C MET A 1 -35.79 66.98 13.53
N PHE A 2 -35.03 66.32 12.66
CA PHE A 2 -34.70 64.89 12.81
C PHE A 2 -33.80 64.72 14.03
N THR A 3 -34.36 64.21 15.12
CA THR A 3 -33.62 63.92 16.35
C THR A 3 -32.63 62.78 16.10
N TRP A 4 -31.35 63.03 16.34
CA TRP A 4 -30.23 62.09 16.19
C TRP A 4 -30.49 60.71 16.82
N SER A 5 -31.31 60.67 17.88
CA SER A 5 -31.82 59.46 18.51
C SER A 5 -32.61 58.53 17.58
N GLN A 6 -33.42 59.07 16.67
CA GLN A 6 -34.17 58.24 15.70
C GLN A 6 -33.23 57.58 14.68
N LEU A 7 -32.13 58.24 14.33
CA LEU A 7 -31.13 57.70 13.41
C LEU A 7 -30.34 56.55 14.07
N LEU A 8 -30.03 56.68 15.36
CA LEU A 8 -29.41 55.60 16.15
C LEU A 8 -30.33 54.37 16.27
N ILE A 9 -31.62 54.58 16.58
CA ILE A 9 -32.57 53.47 16.71
C ILE A 9 -32.75 52.74 15.38
N ALA A 10 -32.90 53.48 14.28
CA ALA A 10 -33.00 52.88 12.94
C ALA A 10 -31.73 52.08 12.57
N GLY A 11 -30.54 52.60 12.90
CA GLY A 11 -29.28 51.90 12.68
C GLY A 11 -29.18 50.61 13.47
N VAL A 12 -29.53 50.63 14.77
CA VAL A 12 -29.50 49.43 15.62
C VAL A 12 -30.49 48.37 15.12
N VAL A 13 -31.69 48.77 14.71
CA VAL A 13 -32.70 47.84 14.18
C VAL A 13 -32.23 47.21 12.86
N ALA A 14 -31.62 47.99 11.96
CA ALA A 14 -31.07 47.47 10.72
C ALA A 14 -29.91 46.48 10.97
N VAL A 15 -29.01 46.80 11.90
CA VAL A 15 -27.92 45.91 12.29
C VAL A 15 -28.44 44.63 12.95
N ALA A 16 -29.46 44.72 13.80
CA ALA A 16 -30.07 43.56 14.43
C ALA A 16 -30.70 42.62 13.41
N PHE A 17 -31.43 43.16 12.44
CA PHE A 17 -32.03 42.37 11.35
C PHE A 17 -30.96 41.67 10.51
N TYR A 18 -29.88 42.38 10.20
CA TYR A 18 -28.75 41.79 9.45
C TYR A 18 -27.99 40.75 10.27
N ALA A 19 -27.80 41.00 11.57
CA ALA A 19 -27.15 40.07 12.48
C ALA A 19 -27.95 38.76 12.61
N THR A 20 -29.29 38.83 12.60
CA THR A 20 -30.12 37.63 12.63
C THR A 20 -29.94 36.76 11.39
N GLU A 21 -29.88 37.34 10.20
CA GLU A 21 -29.59 36.57 8.98
C GLU A 21 -28.18 35.96 9.02
N LEU A 22 -27.20 36.71 9.53
CA LEU A 22 -25.81 36.28 9.63
C LEU A 22 -25.66 35.10 10.61
N VAL A 23 -26.35 35.16 11.76
CA VAL A 23 -26.36 34.07 12.75
C VAL A 23 -27.04 32.82 12.18
N VAL A 24 -28.17 32.96 11.48
CA VAL A 24 -28.86 31.82 10.85
C VAL A 24 -28.00 31.21 9.75
N PHE A 25 -27.34 32.03 8.93
CA PHE A 25 -26.46 31.56 7.87
C PHE A 25 -25.21 30.83 8.40
N LEU A 26 -24.60 31.34 9.48
CA LEU A 26 -23.47 30.68 10.13
C LEU A 26 -23.88 29.36 10.77
N PHE A 27 -25.03 29.32 11.45
CA PHE A 27 -25.52 28.09 12.08
C PHE A 27 -25.94 27.03 11.05
N ALA A 28 -26.55 27.45 9.93
CA ALA A 28 -26.88 26.56 8.81
C ALA A 28 -25.63 26.04 8.08
N SER A 29 -24.60 26.88 7.93
CA SER A 29 -23.32 26.49 7.34
C SER A 29 -22.56 25.53 8.26
N ALA A 30 -22.59 25.74 9.57
CA ALA A 30 -22.02 24.81 10.55
C ALA A 30 -22.68 23.43 10.50
N LYS A 31 -24.00 23.37 10.28
CA LYS A 31 -24.75 22.12 10.11
C LYS A 31 -24.43 21.39 8.80
N LYS A 32 -23.92 22.09 7.77
CA LYS A 32 -23.48 21.50 6.50
C LYS A 32 -22.05 20.96 6.58
N VAL A 33 -21.27 21.42 7.56
CA VAL A 33 -19.96 20.85 7.95
C VAL A 33 -20.18 19.86 9.09
N GLU A 34 -21.17 18.99 8.96
CA GLU A 34 -21.11 17.74 9.72
C GLU A 34 -20.04 16.92 8.97
N PRO A 35 -18.86 16.67 9.57
CA PRO A 35 -17.89 15.80 8.94
C PRO A 35 -18.64 14.49 8.70
N ASP A 36 -18.64 14.00 7.47
CA ASP A 36 -19.16 12.69 7.13
C ASP A 36 -18.24 11.63 7.78
N ASN A 37 -18.28 11.59 9.11
CA ASN A 37 -17.47 10.74 9.96
C ASN A 37 -17.76 9.28 9.64
N ARG A 38 -18.95 8.97 9.13
CA ARG A 38 -19.32 7.65 8.66
C ARG A 38 -18.56 7.25 7.40
N ALA A 39 -18.45 8.14 6.42
CA ALA A 39 -17.58 7.88 5.26
C ALA A 39 -16.11 7.79 5.70
N VAL A 40 -15.64 8.67 6.57
CA VAL A 40 -14.25 8.63 7.07
C VAL A 40 -13.96 7.35 7.87
N GLU A 41 -14.93 6.84 8.64
CA GLU A 41 -14.84 5.58 9.37
C GLU A 41 -14.83 4.38 8.42
N GLY A 42 -15.70 4.35 7.41
CA GLY A 42 -15.70 3.30 6.39
C GLY A 42 -14.38 3.23 5.62
N LEU A 43 -13.86 4.38 5.17
CA LEU A 43 -12.56 4.44 4.49
C LEU A 43 -11.41 4.01 5.42
N ARG A 44 -11.49 4.26 6.72
CA ARG A 44 -10.47 3.81 7.69
C ARG A 44 -10.49 2.30 7.86
N GLU A 45 -11.68 1.69 7.87
CA GLU A 45 -11.85 0.24 7.96
C GLU A 45 -11.30 -0.45 6.71
N GLU A 46 -11.61 0.05 5.52
CA GLU A 46 -11.07 -0.45 4.25
C GLU A 46 -9.53 -0.36 4.21
N VAL A 47 -8.97 0.77 4.63
CA VAL A 47 -7.50 0.95 4.69
C VAL A 47 -6.86 -0.03 5.68
N PHE A 48 -7.53 -0.33 6.79
CA PHE A 48 -7.05 -1.31 7.76
C PHE A 48 -7.06 -2.72 7.18
N GLU A 49 -8.15 -3.10 6.50
CA GLU A 49 -8.29 -4.39 5.85
C GLU A 49 -7.20 -4.59 4.78
N LEU A 50 -7.04 -3.63 3.87
CA LEU A 50 -6.02 -3.68 2.80
C LEU A 50 -4.60 -3.78 3.37
N LYS A 51 -4.30 -3.03 4.44
CA LYS A 51 -2.99 -3.14 5.12
C LYS A 51 -2.76 -4.53 5.70
N SER A 52 -3.80 -5.15 6.26
CA SER A 52 -3.70 -6.49 6.81
C SER A 52 -3.43 -7.53 5.71
N GLN A 53 -4.11 -7.42 4.58
CA GLN A 53 -3.92 -8.29 3.41
C GLN A 53 -2.51 -8.14 2.85
N LEU A 54 -2.02 -6.90 2.70
CA LEU A 54 -0.66 -6.63 2.26
C LEU A 54 0.39 -7.21 3.22
N ALA A 55 0.18 -7.12 4.53
CA ALA A 55 1.08 -7.70 5.51
C ALA A 55 1.11 -9.24 5.42
N GLN A 56 -0.03 -9.88 5.17
CA GLN A 56 -0.12 -11.33 4.96
C GLN A 56 0.59 -11.75 3.67
N LEU A 57 0.35 -11.06 2.56
CA LEU A 57 1.01 -11.30 1.28
C LEU A 57 2.53 -11.10 1.37
N GLN A 58 2.98 -10.05 2.05
CA GLN A 58 4.40 -9.83 2.30
C GLN A 58 5.02 -10.99 3.09
N LYS A 59 4.35 -11.44 4.14
CA LYS A 59 4.80 -12.58 4.94
C LYS A 59 4.82 -13.89 4.15
N GLU A 60 3.85 -14.09 3.26
CA GLU A 60 3.82 -15.24 2.36
C GLU A 60 4.94 -15.17 1.34
N LEU A 61 5.21 -14.00 0.75
CA LEU A 61 6.35 -13.79 -0.12
C LEU A 61 7.69 -13.96 0.61
N GLU A 62 7.80 -13.54 1.86
CA GLU A 62 8.99 -13.78 2.69
C GLU A 62 9.16 -15.27 2.94
N ARG A 63 8.10 -16.01 3.29
CA ARG A 63 8.14 -17.47 3.41
C ARG A 63 8.53 -18.15 2.11
N MET A 64 7.94 -17.74 0.99
CA MET A 64 8.30 -18.26 -0.33
C MET A 64 9.73 -17.90 -0.70
N LYS A 65 10.22 -16.72 -0.32
CA LYS A 65 11.62 -16.32 -0.54
C LYS A 65 12.58 -17.04 0.38
N GLU A 66 12.19 -17.37 1.61
CA GLU A 66 12.97 -18.20 2.54
C GLU A 66 13.03 -19.65 2.04
N ASP A 67 11.92 -20.18 1.54
CA ASP A 67 11.86 -21.50 0.90
C ASP A 67 12.64 -21.51 -0.43
N ASN A 68 12.55 -20.43 -1.21
CA ASN A 68 13.38 -20.18 -2.39
C ASN A 68 14.76 -19.58 -2.05
N ASN A 69 15.15 -19.46 -0.77
CA ASN A 69 16.48 -19.02 -0.36
C ASN A 69 17.50 -20.15 -0.53
N THR A 70 17.33 -20.91 -1.61
CA THR A 70 18.42 -21.60 -2.27
C THR A 70 18.95 -20.71 -3.41
N PRO A 71 19.75 -19.67 -3.13
CA PRO A 71 20.71 -19.20 -4.11
C PRO A 71 21.83 -20.26 -4.16
N ALA A 72 22.09 -21.03 -5.20
CA ALA A 72 21.52 -21.13 -6.52
C ALA A 72 21.91 -22.54 -7.00
N PRO A 73 21.01 -23.54 -6.94
CA PRO A 73 21.30 -24.92 -7.38
C PRO A 73 21.90 -24.91 -8.78
N TYR A 74 21.36 -24.05 -9.65
CA TYR A 74 21.84 -23.86 -11.01
C TYR A 74 23.21 -23.17 -11.08
N ALA A 75 23.46 -22.08 -10.35
CA ALA A 75 24.77 -21.42 -10.43
C ALA A 75 25.89 -22.30 -9.83
N GLN A 76 25.57 -23.05 -8.79
CA GLN A 76 26.46 -24.05 -8.21
C GLN A 76 26.65 -25.24 -9.15
N ALA A 77 25.59 -25.77 -9.76
CA ALA A 77 25.67 -26.83 -10.75
C ALA A 77 26.53 -26.41 -11.95
N ILE A 78 26.38 -25.19 -12.47
CA ILE A 78 27.20 -24.67 -13.58
C ILE A 78 28.68 -24.59 -13.18
N ARG A 79 28.99 -24.17 -11.95
CA ARG A 79 30.37 -24.19 -11.44
C ARG A 79 30.93 -25.61 -11.34
N MET A 80 30.13 -26.56 -10.84
CA MET A 80 30.52 -27.96 -10.72
C MET A 80 30.74 -28.61 -12.09
N VAL A 81 29.90 -28.32 -13.08
CA VAL A 81 30.10 -28.73 -14.49
C VAL A 81 31.42 -28.17 -15.02
N ARG A 82 31.73 -26.89 -14.77
CA ARG A 82 33.02 -26.28 -15.18
C ARG A 82 34.23 -26.91 -14.49
N GLN A 83 34.04 -27.49 -13.30
CA GLN A 83 35.07 -28.24 -12.57
C GLN A 83 35.19 -29.70 -13.03
N GLY A 84 34.35 -30.15 -13.97
CA GLY A 84 34.37 -31.51 -14.50
C GLY A 84 33.64 -32.55 -13.63
N ILE A 85 32.84 -32.10 -12.67
CA ILE A 85 32.06 -32.98 -11.79
C ILE A 85 30.96 -33.68 -12.61
N GLY A 86 30.73 -34.96 -12.35
CA GLY A 86 29.73 -35.76 -13.07
C GLY A 86 28.29 -35.33 -12.77
N PRO A 87 27.36 -35.45 -13.73
CA PRO A 87 25.97 -34.99 -13.58
C PRO A 87 25.21 -35.69 -12.44
N ALA A 88 25.54 -36.95 -12.13
CA ALA A 88 24.95 -37.67 -11.00
C ALA A 88 25.34 -37.06 -9.64
N GLU A 89 26.60 -36.63 -9.48
CA GLU A 89 27.09 -35.97 -8.27
C GLU A 89 26.54 -34.55 -8.14
N ILE A 90 26.37 -33.85 -9.26
CA ILE A 90 25.76 -32.52 -9.31
C ILE A 90 24.29 -32.57 -8.87
N ALA A 91 23.53 -33.58 -9.34
CA ALA A 91 22.15 -33.78 -8.96
C ALA A 91 22.01 -33.96 -7.43
N VAL A 92 22.86 -34.78 -6.83
CA VAL A 92 22.89 -34.99 -5.37
C VAL A 92 23.34 -33.73 -4.63
N ALA A 93 24.41 -33.08 -5.07
CA ALA A 93 25.00 -31.93 -4.37
C ALA A 93 24.17 -30.65 -4.48
N CYS A 94 23.42 -30.48 -5.57
CA CYS A 94 22.59 -29.29 -5.82
C CYS A 94 21.10 -29.55 -5.57
N GLY A 95 20.70 -30.77 -5.24
CA GLY A 95 19.29 -31.12 -4.99
C GLY A 95 18.38 -30.99 -6.22
N ILE A 96 18.93 -31.17 -7.43
CA ILE A 96 18.20 -31.09 -8.70
C ILE A 96 18.01 -32.48 -9.30
N SER A 97 17.07 -32.63 -10.24
CA SER A 97 16.83 -33.93 -10.88
C SER A 97 18.03 -34.37 -11.73
N LYS A 98 18.20 -35.69 -11.91
CA LYS A 98 19.26 -36.24 -12.76
C LYS A 98 19.16 -35.73 -14.21
N GLY A 99 17.95 -35.60 -14.73
CA GLY A 99 17.69 -35.05 -16.07
C GLY A 99 18.08 -33.58 -16.20
N GLU A 100 17.81 -32.76 -15.18
CA GLU A 100 18.26 -31.36 -15.15
C GLU A 100 19.79 -31.25 -15.10
N ALA A 101 20.46 -32.09 -14.31
CA ALA A 101 21.92 -32.08 -14.23
C ALA A 101 22.58 -32.47 -15.57
N GLU A 102 22.04 -33.48 -16.28
CA GLU A 102 22.48 -33.87 -17.62
C GLU A 102 22.24 -32.75 -18.65
N LEU A 103 21.11 -32.06 -18.56
CA LEU A 103 20.81 -30.91 -19.42
C LEU A 103 21.79 -29.75 -19.21
N ILE A 104 22.09 -29.38 -17.96
CA ILE A 104 23.05 -28.30 -17.66
C ILE A 104 24.46 -28.70 -18.17
N ALA A 105 24.86 -29.94 -17.96
CA ALA A 105 26.16 -30.45 -18.40
C ALA A 105 26.29 -30.41 -19.93
N SER A 106 25.26 -30.80 -20.67
CA SER A 106 25.26 -30.75 -22.14
C SER A 106 25.27 -29.32 -22.67
N LEU A 107 24.42 -28.45 -22.14
CA LEU A 107 24.32 -27.05 -22.56
C LEU A 107 25.62 -26.27 -22.36
N HIS A 108 26.28 -26.47 -21.21
CA HIS A 108 27.52 -25.76 -20.88
C HIS A 108 28.77 -26.39 -21.49
N LYS A 109 28.75 -27.68 -21.87
CA LYS A 109 29.83 -28.32 -22.63
C LYS A 109 29.94 -27.80 -24.05
N THR A 110 28.83 -27.37 -24.67
CA THR A 110 28.80 -26.81 -26.03
C THR A 110 29.20 -25.34 -26.09
N LYS A 111 29.16 -24.62 -24.95
CA LYS A 111 29.48 -23.18 -24.89
C LYS A 111 30.98 -22.89 -24.68
N ASN A 112 31.80 -23.92 -24.49
CA ASN A 112 33.27 -23.87 -24.47
C ASN A 112 33.83 -24.61 -25.69
#